data_AF-A0A819GMP7-F1
#
_entry.id   AF-A0A819GMP7-F1
#
_cell.length_a   1.000
_cell.length_b   1.000
_cell.length_c   1.000
_cell.angle_alpha   90.00
_cell.angle_beta   90.00
_cell.angle_gamma   90.00
#
_symmetry.space_group_name_H-M   'P 1'
#
loop_
_entity.id
_entity.type
_entity.pdbx_description
1 polymer ?
#
loop_
_entity_poly.entity_id
_entity_poly.type
_entity_poly.pdbx_seq_one_letter_code
_entity_poly.pdbx_strand_id
1 'polypeptide(L)'
;MNEDDFDRMLMCVRLLNERLPITFQVLGHDCRTALADMLTIKAQEQKEIEKKLSKDKTATVEPDDPIRFTQLLASNEFDEKEDILDLTLKQAIGTIGKKDENIFSSSKLSKVTQLTGFSDPVYAEAYVNVNQYDIVLDVLI
;
A
#
# COMPACT_ATOMS: atom_id res chain seq x y z
N MET A 1 -10.48 5.19 -15.32
CA MET A 1 -10.02 6.59 -15.42
C MET A 1 -10.65 7.33 -14.28
N ASN A 2 -9.85 7.79 -13.34
CA ASN A 2 -10.33 8.50 -12.16
C ASN A 2 -10.66 9.96 -12.52
N GLU A 3 -11.47 10.62 -11.71
CA GLU A 3 -11.83 12.04 -11.86
C GLU A 3 -10.56 12.92 -11.91
N ASP A 4 -9.57 12.60 -11.06
CA ASP A 4 -8.24 13.22 -11.08
C ASP A 4 -7.50 13.10 -12.41
N ASP A 5 -7.68 11.99 -13.13
CA ASP A 5 -7.03 11.79 -14.45
C ASP A 5 -7.62 12.75 -15.48
N PHE A 6 -8.94 12.98 -15.41
CA PHE A 6 -9.64 13.90 -16.28
C PHE A 6 -9.19 15.34 -16.05
N ASP A 7 -9.10 15.76 -14.79
CA ASP A 7 -8.64 17.10 -14.43
C ASP A 7 -7.18 17.34 -14.85
N ARG A 8 -6.31 16.33 -14.67
CA ARG A 8 -4.91 16.40 -15.12
C ARG A 8 -4.81 16.52 -16.64
N MET A 9 -5.57 15.72 -17.39
CA MET A 9 -5.60 15.81 -18.85
C MET A 9 -6.12 17.17 -19.32
N LEU A 10 -7.19 17.68 -18.70
CA LEU A 10 -7.76 18.97 -19.04
C LEU A 10 -6.77 20.12 -18.77
N MET A 11 -6.04 20.05 -17.66
CA MET A 11 -4.96 21.00 -17.36
C MET A 11 -3.87 20.97 -18.43
N CYS A 12 -3.41 19.79 -18.83
CA CYS A 12 -2.42 19.64 -19.90
C CYS A 12 -2.90 20.23 -21.22
N VAL A 13 -4.16 19.99 -21.61
CA VAL A 13 -4.75 20.55 -22.83
C VAL A 13 -4.83 22.07 -22.78
N ARG A 14 -5.21 22.64 -21.62
CA ARG A 14 -5.24 24.10 -21.44
C ARG A 14 -3.86 24.72 -21.56
N LEU A 15 -2.85 24.14 -20.90
CA LEU A 15 -1.46 24.59 -20.98
C LEU A 15 -0.91 24.57 -22.41
N LEU A 16 -1.23 23.52 -23.19
CA LEU A 16 -0.84 23.42 -24.59
C LEU A 16 -1.52 24.47 -25.48
N ASN A 17 -2.75 24.88 -25.15
CA ASN A 17 -3.48 25.89 -25.90
C ASN A 17 -2.95 27.31 -25.64
N GLU A 18 -2.59 27.62 -24.39
CA GLU A 18 -2.10 28.95 -24.02
C GLU A 18 -0.68 29.25 -24.52
N ARG A 19 0.13 28.21 -24.82
CA ARG A 19 1.48 28.32 -25.42
C ARG A 19 2.42 29.31 -24.71
N LEU A 20 2.39 29.37 -23.38
CA LEU A 20 3.33 30.21 -22.64
C LEU A 20 4.74 29.60 -22.67
N PRO A 21 5.77 30.35 -23.05
CA PRO A 21 7.15 29.83 -23.13
C PRO A 21 7.67 29.34 -21.77
N ILE A 22 7.22 29.96 -20.67
CA ILE A 22 7.56 29.58 -19.30
C ILE A 22 7.06 28.16 -18.97
N THR A 23 5.84 27.81 -19.41
CA THR A 23 5.26 26.49 -19.13
C THR A 23 6.02 25.36 -19.82
N PHE A 24 6.56 25.63 -21.01
CA PHE A 24 7.38 24.66 -21.73
C PHE A 24 8.73 24.43 -21.04
N GLN A 25 9.33 25.49 -20.50
CA GLN A 25 10.56 25.39 -19.71
C GLN A 25 10.31 24.60 -18.42
N VAL A 26 9.26 24.96 -17.66
CA VAL A 26 8.95 24.29 -16.39
C VAL A 26 8.57 22.82 -16.62
N LEU A 27 7.65 22.53 -17.54
CA LEU A 27 7.18 21.16 -17.77
C LEU A 27 8.23 20.28 -18.48
N GLY A 28 8.95 20.86 -19.44
CA GLY A 28 9.92 20.13 -20.25
C GLY A 28 11.27 19.90 -19.57
N HIS A 29 11.72 20.88 -18.76
CA HIS A 29 13.06 20.87 -18.16
C HIS A 29 13.01 20.70 -16.64
N ASP A 30 12.26 21.54 -15.94
CA ASP A 30 12.33 21.58 -14.46
C ASP A 30 11.63 20.36 -13.84
N CYS A 31 10.45 19.97 -14.33
CA CYS A 31 9.77 18.76 -13.91
C CYS A 31 10.59 17.50 -14.21
N ARG A 32 11.26 17.46 -15.37
CA ARG A 32 12.14 16.35 -15.76
C ARG A 32 13.32 16.23 -14.79
N THR A 33 13.93 17.35 -14.42
CA THR A 33 15.08 17.40 -13.50
C THR A 33 14.65 16.96 -12.11
N ALA A 34 13.55 17.51 -11.59
CA ALA A 34 13.01 17.12 -10.28
C ALA A 34 12.64 15.63 -10.20
N LEU A 35 12.09 15.07 -11.29
CA LEU A 35 11.80 13.64 -11.37
C LEU A 35 13.09 12.80 -11.38
N ALA A 36 14.10 13.21 -12.15
CA ALA A 36 15.38 12.51 -12.18
C ALA A 36 16.02 12.48 -10.78
N ASP A 37 16.03 13.61 -10.07
CA ASP A 37 16.52 13.71 -8.70
C ASP A 37 15.76 12.77 -7.76
N MET A 38 14.42 12.77 -7.81
CA MET A 38 13.58 11.88 -7.01
C MET A 38 13.87 10.40 -7.29
N LEU A 39 14.09 10.02 -8.55
CA LEU A 39 14.46 8.65 -8.91
C LEU A 39 15.85 8.28 -8.38
N THR A 40 16.82 9.20 -8.41
CA THR A 40 18.15 8.92 -7.87
C THR A 40 18.12 8.72 -6.36
N ILE A 41 17.33 9.52 -5.63
CA ILE A 41 17.14 9.39 -4.18
C ILE A 41 16.48 8.05 -3.87
N LYS A 42 15.38 7.71 -4.55
CA LYS A 42 14.70 6.42 -4.36
C LYS A 42 15.59 5.23 -4.63
N ALA A 43 16.42 5.29 -5.66
CA ALA A 43 17.38 4.22 -5.97
C ALA A 43 18.45 4.05 -4.89
N GLN A 44 18.88 5.14 -4.23
CA GLN A 44 19.78 5.07 -3.09
C GLN A 44 19.09 4.50 -1.86
N GLU A 45 17.87 4.94 -1.55
CA GLU A 45 17.06 4.40 -0.45
C GLU A 45 16.83 2.90 -0.61
N GLN A 46 16.47 2.43 -1.81
CA GLN A 46 16.29 1.00 -2.10
C GLN A 46 17.57 0.20 -1.84
N LYS A 47 18.74 0.71 -2.27
CA LYS A 47 20.03 0.07 -1.99
C LYS A 47 20.35 0.03 -0.50
N GLU A 48 20.01 1.06 0.26
CA GLU A 48 20.20 1.07 1.72
C GLU A 48 19.26 0.09 2.42
N ILE A 49 18.00 -0.03 1.96
CA ILE A 49 17.06 -1.05 2.44
C ILE A 49 17.58 -2.46 2.13
N GLU A 50 18.03 -2.71 0.91
CA GLU A 50 18.62 -4.00 0.51
C GLU A 50 19.86 -4.34 1.33
N LYS A 51 20.74 -3.36 1.60
CA LYS A 51 21.90 -3.57 2.48
C LYS A 51 21.47 -3.92 3.90
N LYS A 52 20.49 -3.22 4.48
CA LYS A 52 19.95 -3.54 5.82
C LYS A 52 19.35 -4.94 5.87
N LEU A 53 18.56 -5.32 4.86
CA LEU A 53 17.99 -6.66 4.75
C LEU A 53 19.05 -7.75 4.54
N SER A 54 20.12 -7.47 3.79
CA SER A 54 21.23 -8.42 3.60
C SER A 54 22.07 -8.61 4.87
N LYS A 55 22.14 -7.58 5.73
CA LYS A 55 22.82 -7.65 7.03
C LYS A 55 22.02 -8.45 8.07
N ASP A 56 20.69 -8.46 7.95
CA ASP A 56 19.81 -9.31 8.75
C ASP A 56 19.77 -10.78 8.27
N LYS A 57 20.17 -11.07 7.03
CA LYS A 57 20.27 -12.45 6.49
C LYS A 57 21.43 -13.27 7.05
N THR A 58 22.30 -12.69 7.88
CA THR A 58 23.24 -13.45 8.72
C THR A 58 22.62 -13.81 10.07
N ALA A 59 21.32 -14.06 10.13
CA ALA A 59 20.74 -14.82 11.23
C ALA A 59 21.19 -16.28 11.06
N THR A 60 22.30 -16.63 11.72
CA THR A 60 22.67 -18.03 11.96
C THR A 60 21.57 -18.63 12.83
N VAL A 61 20.62 -19.33 12.21
CA VAL A 61 19.57 -20.06 12.92
C VAL A 61 20.22 -21.27 13.57
N GLU A 62 20.30 -21.27 14.89
CA GLU A 62 20.74 -22.44 15.65
C GLU A 62 19.57 -23.44 15.74
N PRO A 63 19.81 -24.75 15.65
CA PRO A 63 18.73 -25.75 15.70
C PRO A 63 17.96 -25.75 17.03
N ASP A 64 18.56 -25.20 18.08
CA ASP A 64 17.97 -25.07 19.41
C ASP A 64 17.26 -23.72 19.63
N ASP A 65 17.17 -22.86 18.61
CA ASP A 65 16.49 -21.58 18.73
C ASP A 65 14.99 -21.77 19.04
N PRO A 66 14.46 -21.13 20.09
CA PRO A 66 13.08 -21.28 20.47
C PRO A 66 12.16 -20.68 19.40
N ILE A 67 11.20 -21.47 18.93
CA ILE A 67 10.14 -21.01 18.02
C ILE A 67 9.24 -20.02 18.78
N ARG A 68 9.23 -18.76 18.33
CA ARG A 68 8.35 -17.72 18.89
C ARG A 68 6.98 -17.79 18.22
N PHE A 69 5.96 -18.20 18.97
CA PHE A 69 4.57 -18.15 18.52
C PHE A 69 3.98 -16.78 18.87
N THR A 70 4.03 -15.83 17.93
CA THR A 70 3.52 -14.47 18.11
C THR A 70 2.04 -14.43 18.51
N GLN A 71 1.25 -15.44 18.12
CA GLN A 71 -0.16 -15.62 18.49
C GLN A 71 -0.39 -15.95 19.97
N LEU A 72 0.65 -16.44 20.67
CA LEU A 72 0.57 -16.81 22.09
C LEU A 72 1.18 -15.73 23.00
N LEU A 73 1.80 -14.70 22.43
CA LEU A 73 2.34 -13.57 23.18
C LEU A 73 1.21 -12.62 23.60
N ALA A 74 1.22 -12.22 24.87
CA ALA A 74 0.30 -11.20 25.34
C ALA A 74 0.59 -9.87 24.60
N SER A 75 -0.46 -9.12 24.25
CA SER A 75 -0.43 -7.92 23.40
C SER A 75 0.44 -6.74 23.87
N ASN A 76 1.31 -6.91 24.87
CA ASN A 76 2.12 -5.86 25.49
C ASN A 76 3.64 -5.97 25.28
N GLU A 77 4.13 -6.99 24.57
CA GLU A 77 5.55 -7.06 24.19
C GLU A 77 5.69 -6.89 22.67
N PHE A 78 5.81 -5.63 22.25
CA PHE A 78 6.07 -5.26 20.85
C PHE A 78 7.53 -4.90 20.67
N ASP A 79 8.26 -5.77 19.99
CA ASP A 79 9.56 -5.47 19.39
C ASP A 79 9.33 -5.10 17.91
N GLU A 80 10.03 -4.07 17.43
CA GLU A 80 9.69 -3.18 16.29
C GLU A 80 9.80 -3.79 14.87
N LYS A 81 9.46 -5.06 14.66
CA LYS A 81 9.38 -5.65 13.32
C LYS A 81 8.01 -6.29 13.11
N GLU A 82 6.99 -5.46 12.90
CA GLU A 82 5.70 -5.95 12.44
C GLU A 82 5.84 -6.43 10.99
N ASP A 83 5.83 -7.75 10.79
CA ASP A 83 5.64 -8.33 9.47
C ASP A 83 4.26 -7.91 8.94
N ILE A 84 4.22 -7.45 7.69
CA ILE A 84 3.00 -7.00 6.99
C ILE A 84 1.91 -8.08 7.01
N LEU A 85 2.34 -9.36 7.04
CA LEU A 85 1.48 -10.52 7.15
C LEU A 85 0.79 -10.59 8.53
N ASP A 86 1.52 -10.33 9.61
CA ASP A 86 0.98 -10.30 10.97
C ASP A 86 0.01 -9.12 11.16
N LEU A 87 0.30 -7.98 10.54
CA LEU A 87 -0.61 -6.83 10.55
C LEU A 87 -1.93 -7.15 9.84
N THR A 88 -1.85 -7.77 8.65
CA THR A 88 -3.03 -8.18 7.86
C THR A 88 -3.86 -9.21 8.61
N LEU A 89 -3.20 -10.18 9.26
CA LEU A 89 -3.89 -11.22 10.04
C LEU A 89 -4.56 -10.65 11.29
N LYS A 90 -3.89 -9.73 12.00
CA LYS A 90 -4.46 -9.00 13.16
C LYS A 90 -5.68 -8.15 12.76
N GLN A 91 -5.64 -7.52 11.59
CA GLN A 91 -6.81 -6.82 11.03
C GLN A 91 -7.96 -7.78 10.71
N ALA A 92 -7.66 -8.94 10.11
CA ALA A 92 -8.67 -9.93 9.76
C ALA A 92 -9.32 -10.60 10.99
N ILE A 93 -8.56 -10.83 12.06
CA ILE A 93 -9.02 -11.49 13.29
C ILE A 93 -9.72 -10.52 14.25
N GLY A 94 -9.62 -9.20 14.03
CA GLY A 94 -10.31 -8.20 14.84
C GLY A 94 -9.75 -8.06 16.27
N THR A 95 -8.51 -8.51 16.52
CA THR A 95 -7.83 -8.40 17.82
C THR A 95 -7.25 -7.02 18.10
N ILE A 96 -7.34 -6.09 17.14
CA ILE A 96 -7.15 -4.66 17.42
C ILE A 96 -8.34 -4.21 18.26
N GLY A 97 -8.11 -4.16 19.57
CA GLY A 97 -9.06 -3.67 20.54
C GLY A 97 -9.70 -2.39 20.02
N LYS A 98 -11.03 -2.38 20.03
CA LYS A 98 -11.87 -1.21 19.73
C LYS A 98 -11.38 -0.02 20.55
N LYS A 99 -10.50 0.79 19.97
CA LYS A 99 -10.23 2.14 20.43
C LYS A 99 -10.11 3.02 19.20
N ASP A 100 -11.07 3.92 19.15
CA ASP A 100 -11.13 5.13 18.35
C ASP A 100 -11.47 4.94 16.87
N GLU A 101 -12.78 5.04 16.60
CA GLU A 101 -13.35 6.16 15.83
C GLU A 101 -12.47 6.75 14.70
N ASN A 102 -11.89 5.91 13.83
CA ASN A 102 -11.54 6.35 12.49
C ASN A 102 -12.81 6.33 11.63
N ILE A 103 -13.61 7.38 11.80
CA ILE A 103 -14.84 7.68 11.05
C ILE A 103 -14.62 7.66 9.52
N PHE A 104 -13.36 7.76 9.06
CA PHE A 104 -13.00 7.61 7.64
C PHE A 104 -12.84 6.16 7.13
N SER A 105 -12.70 5.17 8.02
CA SER A 105 -12.57 3.74 7.64
C SER A 105 -13.91 3.00 7.56
N SER A 106 -15.00 3.63 8.01
CA SER A 106 -16.37 3.08 7.96
C SER A 106 -17.06 3.24 6.59
N SER A 107 -16.36 3.81 5.59
CA SER A 107 -16.90 3.83 4.24
C SER A 107 -17.08 2.39 3.76
N LYS A 108 -18.30 2.01 3.35
CA LYS A 108 -18.55 0.68 2.77
C LYS A 108 -17.58 0.36 1.61
N LEU A 109 -17.03 1.38 0.95
CA LEU A 109 -16.05 1.21 -0.12
C LEU A 109 -14.67 0.73 0.34
N SER A 110 -14.28 0.91 1.62
CA SER A 110 -12.98 0.44 2.14
C SER A 110 -12.90 -1.09 2.27
N LYS A 111 -14.04 -1.79 2.16
CA LYS A 111 -14.15 -3.26 2.25
C LYS A 111 -14.33 -3.95 0.90
N VAL A 112 -14.22 -3.22 -0.20
CA VAL A 112 -14.30 -3.79 -1.56
C VAL A 112 -12.91 -4.20 -2.00
N THR A 113 -12.72 -5.48 -2.32
CA THR A 113 -11.46 -6.05 -2.78
C THR A 113 -11.60 -6.57 -4.20
N GLN A 114 -10.72 -6.11 -5.08
CA GLN A 114 -10.65 -6.57 -6.46
C GLN A 114 -10.10 -8.00 -6.50
N LEU A 115 -10.83 -8.92 -7.14
CA LEU A 115 -10.45 -10.34 -7.26
C LEU A 115 -9.69 -10.64 -8.56
N THR A 116 -9.87 -9.79 -9.58
CA THR A 116 -9.34 -10.01 -10.93
C THR A 116 -8.45 -8.86 -11.37
N GLY A 117 -7.37 -9.17 -12.09
CA GLY A 117 -6.44 -8.18 -12.64
C GLY A 117 -6.90 -7.59 -13.97
N PHE A 118 -6.15 -6.61 -14.46
CA PHE A 118 -6.44 -5.91 -15.73
C PHE A 118 -6.43 -6.83 -16.97
N SER A 119 -5.72 -7.95 -16.90
CA SER A 119 -5.59 -8.92 -18.00
C SER A 119 -6.68 -9.99 -18.01
N ASP A 120 -7.55 -10.02 -17.01
CA ASP A 120 -8.55 -11.09 -16.89
C ASP A 120 -9.76 -10.80 -17.80
N PRO A 121 -10.34 -11.82 -18.44
CA PRO A 121 -11.44 -11.64 -19.39
C PRO A 121 -12.75 -11.23 -18.74
N VAL A 122 -12.86 -11.37 -17.42
CA VAL A 122 -14.03 -11.00 -16.62
C VAL A 122 -13.53 -10.26 -15.39
N TYR A 123 -14.16 -9.13 -15.11
CA TYR A 123 -13.87 -8.32 -13.93
C TYR A 123 -14.66 -8.83 -12.73
N ALA A 124 -14.07 -8.89 -11.54
CA ALA A 124 -14.83 -9.17 -10.32
C ALA A 124 -14.26 -8.43 -9.11
N GLU A 125 -15.17 -7.93 -8.28
CA GLU A 125 -14.90 -7.33 -6.98
C GLU A 125 -15.74 -8.04 -5.91
N ALA A 126 -15.22 -8.16 -4.70
CA ALA A 126 -15.94 -8.72 -3.57
C ALA A 126 -16.02 -7.73 -2.42
N TYR A 127 -17.22 -7.58 -1.86
CA TYR A 127 -17.42 -6.93 -0.58
C TYR A 127 -17.25 -7.97 0.54
N VAL A 128 -16.31 -7.72 1.44
CA VAL A 128 -16.02 -8.65 2.55
C VAL A 128 -16.77 -8.21 3.80
N ASN A 129 -17.68 -9.06 4.28
CA ASN A 129 -18.30 -8.89 5.59
C ASN A 129 -17.79 -9.93 6.58
N VAL A 130 -17.12 -9.47 7.64
CA VAL A 130 -16.58 -10.32 8.71
C VAL A 130 -17.52 -10.26 9.89
N ASN A 131 -18.18 -11.38 10.18
CA ASN A 131 -18.95 -11.57 11.40
C ASN A 131 -18.11 -12.36 12.42
N GLN A 132 -18.70 -12.65 13.59
CA GLN A 132 -17.98 -13.31 14.69
C GLN A 132 -17.61 -14.78 14.42
N TYR A 133 -18.36 -15.49 13.56
CA TYR A 133 -18.19 -16.93 13.32
C TYR A 133 -18.14 -17.29 11.83
N ASP A 134 -18.43 -16.35 10.94
CA ASP A 134 -18.46 -16.55 9.50
C ASP A 134 -17.99 -15.30 8.75
N ILE A 135 -17.56 -15.52 7.50
CA ILE A 135 -17.16 -14.47 6.57
C ILE A 135 -18.04 -14.62 5.33
N VAL A 136 -18.75 -13.56 4.98
CA VAL A 136 -19.63 -13.51 3.81
C VAL A 136 -18.98 -12.62 2.75
N LEU A 137 -18.93 -13.14 1.53
CA LEU A 137 -18.35 -12.50 0.36
C LEU A 137 -19.46 -12.21 -0.64
N ASP A 138 -19.82 -10.95 -0.81
CA ASP A 138 -20.75 -10.54 -1.87
C ASP A 138 -19.94 -10.20 -3.11
N VAL A 139 -19.99 -11.07 -4.12
CA VAL A 139 -19.21 -10.96 -5.35
C VAL A 139 -20.04 -10.30 -6.45
N LEU A 140 -19.51 -9.21 -7.00
CA LEU A 140 -20.02 -8.56 -8.20
C LEU A 140 -19.10 -8.90 -9.37
N ILE A 141 -19.70 -9.42 -10.44
CA ILE A 141 -19.05 -9.86 -11.69
C ILE A 141 -19.47 -8.91 -12.81
#